data_AF-A0A0A6P866-F1
#
_entry.id   AF-A0A0A6P866-F1
#
_cell.length_a   1.000
_cell.length_b   1.000
_cell.length_c   1.000
_cell.angle_alpha   90.00
_cell.angle_beta   90.00
_cell.angle_gamma   90.00
#
_symmetry.space_group_name_H-M   'P 1'
#
loop_
_entity.id
_entity.type
_entity.pdbx_description
1 polymer ?
#
loop_
_entity_poly.entity_id
_entity_poly.type
_entity_poly.pdbx_seq_one_letter_code
_entity_poly.pdbx_strand_id
1 'polypeptide(L)'
;MYQELFQKFENVESLGGKAWQHSLNIDLIEQTKIKDCSLHCFHYQQMFEMLFKHLLQTKSQYGSYSHRHNLAKLLEELIAYTAFRTDKTKYRMALQVITVCAEEYRYNFLIDCEAYKDSVEIGKELLKELLEFEQVPPS
;
A
#
# COMPACT_ATOMS: atom_id res chain seq x y z
N MET A 1 13.88 -2.15 6.07
CA MET A 1 13.26 -0.82 5.86
C MET A 1 12.34 -0.91 4.65
N TYR A 2 11.30 -0.09 4.53
CA TYR A 2 10.35 -0.20 3.41
C TYR A 2 11.01 0.14 2.08
N GLN A 3 11.90 1.15 2.02
CA GLN A 3 12.60 1.53 0.78
C GLN A 3 13.37 0.36 0.15
N GLU A 4 14.00 -0.48 0.98
CA GLU A 4 14.79 -1.64 0.53
C GLU A 4 13.91 -2.67 -0.19
N LEU A 5 12.68 -2.85 0.28
CA LEU A 5 11.70 -3.73 -0.36
C LEU A 5 11.28 -3.23 -1.76
N PHE A 6 11.38 -1.92 -1.98
CA PHE A 6 11.00 -1.26 -3.22
C PHE A 6 12.20 -0.87 -4.10
N GLN A 7 13.42 -1.33 -3.80
CA GLN A 7 14.65 -0.89 -4.48
C GLN A 7 14.58 -0.95 -6.02
N LYS A 8 13.88 -1.95 -6.59
CA LYS A 8 13.67 -2.08 -8.04
C LYS A 8 12.92 -0.91 -8.69
N PHE A 9 12.25 -0.08 -7.90
CA PHE A 9 11.47 1.07 -8.33
C PHE A 9 12.17 2.39 -8.04
N GLU A 10 13.41 2.36 -7.54
CA GLU A 10 14.20 3.56 -7.27
C GLU A 10 14.28 4.45 -8.52
N ASN A 11 13.81 5.70 -8.38
CA ASN A 11 13.80 6.72 -9.43
C ASN A 11 13.12 6.31 -10.75
N VAL A 12 12.27 5.28 -10.74
CA VAL A 12 11.49 4.90 -11.92
C VAL A 12 10.30 5.84 -12.08
N GLU A 13 10.10 6.41 -13.27
CA GLU A 13 8.95 7.28 -13.57
C GLU A 13 7.66 6.47 -13.80
N SER A 14 7.17 5.82 -12.74
CA SER A 14 5.97 4.98 -12.75
C SER A 14 5.22 5.03 -11.42
N LEU A 15 4.05 4.37 -11.38
CA LEU A 15 3.33 4.15 -10.12
C LEU A 15 4.15 3.34 -9.13
N GLY A 16 4.91 2.34 -9.59
CA GLY A 16 5.87 1.63 -8.75
C GLY A 16 6.92 2.57 -8.13
N GLY A 17 7.46 3.52 -8.91
CA GLY A 17 8.37 4.54 -8.39
C GLY A 17 7.72 5.51 -7.40
N LYS A 18 6.43 5.82 -7.57
CA LYS A 18 5.66 6.57 -6.56
C LYS A 18 5.48 5.78 -5.27
N ALA A 19 5.22 4.47 -5.37
CA ALA A 19 5.17 3.59 -4.20
C ALA A 19 6.52 3.58 -3.45
N TRP A 20 7.65 3.53 -4.17
CA TRP A 20 8.98 3.67 -3.58
C TRP A 20 9.18 5.02 -2.88
N GLN A 21 8.78 6.15 -3.47
CA GLN A 21 8.87 7.46 -2.82
C GLN A 21 8.10 7.50 -1.49
N HIS A 22 6.91 6.89 -1.44
CA HIS A 22 6.15 6.77 -0.20
C HIS A 22 6.82 5.84 0.82
N SER A 23 7.42 4.74 0.37
CA SER A 23 8.19 3.83 1.23
C SER A 23 9.39 4.53 1.90
N LEU A 24 10.09 5.41 1.18
CA LEU A 24 11.17 6.23 1.71
C LEU A 24 10.66 7.22 2.77
N ASN A 25 9.53 7.87 2.51
CA ASN A 25 8.95 8.81 3.48
C ASN A 25 8.54 8.11 4.76
N ILE A 26 8.03 6.88 4.69
CA ILE A 26 7.72 6.07 5.87
C ILE A 26 8.98 5.83 6.70
N ASP A 27 10.06 5.35 6.06
CA ASP A 27 11.34 5.10 6.74
C ASP A 27 11.92 6.38 7.39
N LEU A 28 11.76 7.54 6.76
CA LEU A 28 12.17 8.83 7.32
C LEU A 28 11.31 9.23 8.53
N ILE A 29 10.00 9.01 8.47
CA ILE A 29 9.07 9.32 9.58
C ILE A 29 9.36 8.43 10.79
N GLU A 30 9.66 7.14 10.58
CA GLU A 30 10.01 6.20 11.65
C GLU A 30 11.30 6.60 12.40
N GLN A 31 12.16 7.43 11.80
CA GLN A 31 13.35 7.98 12.44
C GLN A 31 13.08 9.25 13.27
N THR A 32 11.86 9.80 13.21
CA THR A 32 11.48 11.00 13.96
C THR A 32 10.95 10.67 15.36
N LYS A 33 10.73 11.70 16.18
CA LYS A 33 10.07 11.58 17.50
C LYS A 33 8.58 11.91 17.45
N ILE A 34 8.00 12.01 16.25
CA ILE A 34 6.58 12.35 16.06
C ILE A 34 5.75 11.19 16.62
N LYS A 35 4.86 11.50 17.58
CA LYS A 35 3.99 10.49 18.21
C LYS A 35 2.73 10.22 17.39
N ASP A 36 2.28 11.23 16.67
CA ASP A 36 1.11 11.19 15.82
C ASP A 36 1.40 10.32 14.58
N CYS A 37 0.48 9.40 14.26
CA CYS A 37 0.66 8.46 13.16
C CYS A 37 0.06 8.94 11.83
N SER A 38 -0.54 10.13 11.74
CA SER A 38 -1.22 10.63 10.55
C SER A 38 -0.32 10.65 9.31
N LEU A 39 0.91 11.17 9.44
CA LEU A 39 1.88 11.23 8.33
C LEU A 39 2.31 9.84 7.88
N HIS A 40 2.61 8.96 8.84
CA HIS A 40 2.97 7.58 8.54
C HIS A 40 1.81 6.88 7.82
N CYS A 41 0.59 7.03 8.33
CA CYS A 41 -0.63 6.46 7.79
C CYS A 41 -0.94 6.92 6.37
N PHE A 42 -0.85 8.22 6.10
CA PHE A 42 -1.01 8.77 4.77
C PHE A 42 -0.03 8.14 3.77
N HIS A 43 1.27 8.11 4.11
CA HIS A 43 2.26 7.53 3.21
C HIS A 43 2.14 6.00 3.08
N TYR A 44 1.77 5.30 4.14
CA TYR A 44 1.54 3.85 4.10
C TYR A 44 0.36 3.49 3.19
N GLN A 45 -0.75 4.23 3.29
CA GLN A 45 -1.88 4.05 2.40
C GLN A 45 -1.50 4.34 0.94
N GLN A 46 -0.81 5.46 0.69
CA GLN A 46 -0.40 5.83 -0.67
C GLN A 46 0.61 4.83 -1.26
N MET A 47 1.54 4.30 -0.47
CA MET A 47 2.45 3.24 -0.89
C MET A 47 1.68 2.01 -1.41
N PHE A 48 0.68 1.54 -0.65
CA PHE A 48 -0.18 0.44 -1.07
C PHE A 48 -0.99 0.77 -2.31
N GLU A 49 -1.63 1.94 -2.34
CA GLU A 49 -2.45 2.36 -3.48
C GLU A 49 -1.65 2.40 -4.77
N MET A 50 -0.46 2.98 -4.74
CA MET A 50 0.43 3.08 -5.90
C MET A 50 0.91 1.69 -6.34
N LEU A 51 1.26 0.80 -5.41
CA LEU A 51 1.65 -0.57 -5.74
C LEU A 51 0.50 -1.37 -6.35
N PHE A 52 -0.71 -1.30 -5.80
CA PHE A 52 -1.88 -1.97 -6.38
C PHE A 52 -2.16 -1.48 -7.80
N LYS A 53 -2.15 -0.17 -8.02
CA LYS A 53 -2.41 0.41 -9.34
C LYS A 53 -1.30 0.08 -10.33
N HIS A 54 -0.04 0.05 -9.89
CA HIS A 54 1.09 -0.44 -10.69
C HIS A 54 0.87 -1.90 -11.14
N LEU A 55 0.51 -2.78 -10.20
CA LEU A 55 0.25 -4.20 -10.50
C LEU A 55 -0.94 -4.38 -11.45
N LEU A 56 -2.03 -3.66 -11.24
CA LEU A 56 -3.18 -3.66 -12.14
C LEU A 56 -2.79 -3.16 -13.54
N GLN A 57 -2.00 -2.08 -13.63
CA GLN A 57 -1.55 -1.53 -14.91
C GLN A 57 -0.63 -2.48 -15.67
N THR A 58 0.24 -3.22 -14.98
CA THR A 58 1.32 -3.99 -15.62
C THR A 58 1.06 -5.49 -15.71
N LYS A 59 0.14 -6.03 -14.90
CA LYS A 59 -0.16 -7.47 -14.83
C LYS A 59 -1.59 -7.82 -15.25
N SER A 60 -2.50 -6.85 -15.39
CA SER A 60 -3.85 -7.13 -15.89
C SER A 60 -3.89 -7.17 -17.42
N GLN A 61 -4.82 -7.94 -17.98
CA GLN A 61 -5.04 -7.99 -19.43
C GLN A 61 -5.42 -6.63 -20.03
N TYR A 62 -6.07 -5.76 -19.25
CA TYR A 62 -6.62 -4.49 -19.72
C TYR A 62 -5.66 -3.31 -19.53
N GLY A 63 -4.59 -3.47 -18.74
CA GLY A 63 -3.63 -2.40 -18.44
C GLY A 63 -4.23 -1.17 -17.77
N SER A 64 -5.37 -1.32 -17.09
CA SER A 64 -6.10 -0.22 -16.45
C SER A 64 -6.39 -0.54 -14.98
N TYR A 65 -6.66 0.49 -14.20
CA TYR A 65 -7.01 0.41 -12.79
C TYR A 65 -8.11 1.42 -12.47
N SER A 66 -8.93 1.14 -11.46
CA SER A 66 -9.94 2.10 -11.03
C SER A 66 -9.35 3.35 -10.37
N HIS A 67 -10.04 4.49 -10.50
CA HIS A 67 -9.69 5.74 -9.80
C HIS A 67 -10.05 5.71 -8.30
N ARG A 68 -10.18 4.52 -7.71
CA ARG A 68 -10.52 4.35 -6.29
C ARG A 68 -9.26 4.49 -5.42
N HIS A 69 -9.47 4.84 -4.16
CA HIS A 69 -8.43 4.95 -3.12
C HIS A 69 -8.60 3.89 -2.01
N ASN A 70 -9.76 3.22 -1.96
CA ASN A 70 -10.03 2.18 -0.96
C ASN A 70 -9.19 0.92 -1.24
N LEU A 71 -8.26 0.62 -0.33
CA LEU A 71 -7.28 -0.45 -0.53
C LEU A 71 -7.92 -1.85 -0.57
N ALA A 72 -8.97 -2.11 0.22
CA ALA A 72 -9.65 -3.39 0.20
C ALA A 72 -10.32 -3.65 -1.16
N LYS A 73 -10.86 -2.59 -1.79
CA LYS A 73 -11.42 -2.68 -3.16
C LYS A 73 -10.35 -2.87 -4.22
N LEU A 74 -9.20 -2.21 -4.10
CA LEU A 74 -8.07 -2.42 -5.00
C LEU A 74 -7.51 -3.85 -4.91
N LEU A 75 -7.49 -4.45 -3.71
CA LEU A 75 -7.12 -5.86 -3.55
C LEU A 75 -8.13 -6.80 -4.24
N GLU A 76 -9.44 -6.54 -4.10
CA GLU A 76 -10.47 -7.31 -4.80
C GLU A 76 -10.32 -7.21 -6.32
N GLU A 77 -10.04 -6.00 -6.82
CA GLU A 77 -9.81 -5.72 -8.23
C GLU A 77 -8.56 -6.46 -8.75
N LEU A 78 -7.46 -6.42 -8.00
CA LEU A 78 -6.21 -7.10 -8.34
C LEU A 78 -6.41 -8.63 -8.45
N ILE A 79 -7.13 -9.23 -7.49
CA ILE A 79 -7.44 -10.66 -7.51
C ILE A 79 -8.33 -11.01 -8.71
N ALA A 80 -9.28 -10.14 -9.06
CA ALA A 80 -10.22 -10.38 -10.16
C ALA A 80 -9.56 -10.28 -11.54
N TYR A 81 -8.59 -9.38 -11.71
CA TYR A 81 -8.05 -9.02 -13.03
C TYR A 81 -6.61 -9.48 -13.30
N THR A 82 -5.98 -10.16 -12.34
CA THR A 82 -4.62 -10.69 -12.51
C THR A 82 -4.52 -12.13 -12.01
N ALA A 83 -3.35 -12.73 -12.13
CA ALA A 83 -3.04 -14.04 -11.55
C ALA A 83 -2.78 -14.00 -10.03
N PHE A 84 -2.76 -12.82 -9.40
CA PHE A 84 -2.51 -12.68 -7.96
C PHE A 84 -3.59 -13.39 -7.13
N ARG A 85 -3.19 -14.19 -6.15
CA ARG A 85 -4.10 -14.92 -5.26
C ARG A 85 -3.65 -14.80 -3.81
N THR A 86 -4.60 -14.51 -2.93
CA THR A 86 -4.40 -14.46 -1.49
C THR A 86 -5.75 -14.59 -0.76
N ASP A 87 -5.72 -14.80 0.56
CA ASP A 87 -6.92 -14.73 1.40
C ASP A 87 -7.26 -13.25 1.69
N LYS A 88 -8.10 -12.65 0.85
CA LYS A 88 -8.52 -11.26 1.04
C LYS A 88 -9.26 -11.00 2.36
N THR A 89 -9.83 -12.01 3.00
CA THR A 89 -10.57 -11.82 4.25
C THR A 89 -9.64 -11.48 5.41
N LYS A 90 -8.43 -12.05 5.41
CA LYS A 90 -7.34 -11.75 6.34
C LYS A 90 -6.96 -10.27 6.36
N TYR A 91 -6.94 -9.63 5.19
CA TYR A 91 -6.44 -8.25 5.04
C TYR A 91 -7.53 -7.18 5.08
N ARG A 92 -8.81 -7.57 4.91
CA ARG A 92 -9.92 -6.63 4.68
C ARG A 92 -10.01 -5.54 5.76
N MET A 93 -9.96 -5.92 7.04
CA MET A 93 -10.10 -4.96 8.14
C MET A 93 -8.89 -4.03 8.23
N ALA A 94 -7.68 -4.56 8.16
CA ALA A 94 -6.45 -3.77 8.19
C ALA A 94 -6.43 -2.73 7.05
N LEU A 95 -6.77 -3.14 5.82
CA LEU A 95 -6.85 -2.25 4.66
C LEU A 95 -7.93 -1.17 4.82
N GLN A 96 -9.05 -1.49 5.46
CA GLN A 96 -10.10 -0.52 5.78
C GLN A 96 -9.61 0.52 6.81
N VAL A 97 -8.97 0.08 7.89
CA VAL A 97 -8.40 0.96 8.92
C VAL A 97 -7.35 1.90 8.32
N ILE A 98 -6.44 1.37 7.50
CA ILE A 98 -5.42 2.17 6.80
C ILE A 98 -6.07 3.20 5.87
N THR A 99 -7.10 2.80 5.11
CA THR A 99 -7.83 3.72 4.21
C THR A 99 -8.47 4.87 4.99
N VAL A 100 -9.25 4.55 6.04
CA VAL A 100 -9.95 5.56 6.85
C VAL A 100 -8.97 6.49 7.53
N CYS A 101 -7.91 5.95 8.11
CA CYS A 101 -6.88 6.74 8.77
C CYS A 101 -6.22 7.74 7.80
N ALA A 102 -5.99 7.36 6.54
CA ALA A 102 -5.46 8.25 5.52
C ALA A 102 -6.50 9.21 4.90
N GLU A 103 -7.81 8.99 5.08
CA GLU A 103 -8.85 9.95 4.70
C GLU A 103 -8.99 11.03 5.78
N GLU A 104 -8.89 10.63 7.04
CA GLU A 104 -9.05 11.48 8.23
C GLU A 104 -7.78 12.26 8.61
N TYR A 105 -6.61 11.91 8.06
CA TYR A 105 -5.30 12.43 8.49
C TYR A 105 -5.19 13.97 8.52
N ARG A 106 -5.94 14.68 7.69
CA ARG A 106 -5.92 16.16 7.60
C ARG A 106 -6.88 16.85 8.58
N TYR A 107 -7.87 16.11 9.07
CA TYR A 107 -9.06 16.69 9.69
C TYR A 107 -9.26 16.23 11.14
N ASN A 108 -8.64 15.11 11.53
CA ASN A 108 -8.90 14.49 12.82
C ASN A 108 -7.61 14.18 13.58
N PHE A 109 -7.49 14.74 14.78
CA PHE A 109 -6.38 14.48 15.71
C PHE A 109 -6.61 13.21 16.57
N LEU A 110 -7.77 12.56 16.44
CA LEU A 110 -8.18 11.38 17.22
C LEU A 110 -7.96 10.08 16.44
N ILE A 111 -6.86 9.97 15.69
CA ILE A 111 -6.51 8.71 15.03
C ILE A 111 -6.11 7.70 16.11
N ASP A 112 -6.76 6.54 16.11
CA ASP A 112 -6.33 5.41 16.93
C ASP A 112 -5.04 4.82 16.34
N CYS A 113 -3.91 5.36 16.79
CA CYS A 113 -2.59 4.95 16.33
C CYS A 113 -2.21 3.52 16.75
N GLU A 114 -2.85 2.95 17.78
CA GLU A 114 -2.61 1.56 18.17
C GLU A 114 -3.28 0.62 17.17
N ALA A 115 -4.58 0.82 16.91
CA ALA A 115 -5.31 0.05 15.90
C ALA A 115 -4.70 0.17 14.49
N TYR A 116 -4.20 1.37 14.15
CA TYR A 116 -3.45 1.58 12.91
C TYR A 116 -2.16 0.76 12.85
N LYS A 117 -1.35 0.74 13.92
CA LYS A 117 -0.09 -0.02 13.95
C LYS A 117 -0.33 -1.52 13.86
N ASP A 118 -1.36 -2.05 14.52
CA ASP A 118 -1.76 -3.45 14.36
C ASP A 118 -2.13 -3.77 12.91
N SER A 119 -2.81 -2.84 12.24
CA SER A 119 -3.14 -2.95 10.82
C SER A 119 -1.91 -2.89 9.91
N VAL A 120 -0.88 -2.12 10.29
CA VAL A 120 0.41 -2.08 9.57
C VAL A 120 1.13 -3.42 9.63
N GLU A 121 1.14 -4.10 10.77
CA GLU A 121 1.78 -5.43 10.87
C GLU A 121 1.10 -6.45 9.95
N ILE A 122 -0.23 -6.48 9.93
CA ILE A 122 -1.00 -7.31 8.98
C ILE A 122 -0.72 -6.88 7.53
N GLY A 123 -0.63 -5.57 7.28
CA GLY A 123 -0.29 -5.01 5.97
C GLY A 123 1.08 -5.47 5.47
N LYS A 124 2.10 -5.56 6.33
CA LYS A 124 3.45 -6.01 5.94
C LYS A 124 3.44 -7.40 5.31
N GLU A 125 2.56 -8.30 5.76
CA GLU A 125 2.43 -9.63 5.16
C GLU A 125 1.90 -9.55 3.72
N LEU A 126 0.81 -8.80 3.51
CA LEU A 126 0.30 -8.57 2.16
C LEU A 126 1.31 -7.85 1.26
N LEU A 127 2.06 -6.89 1.82
CA LEU A 127 3.07 -6.16 1.07
C LEU A 127 4.14 -7.09 0.49
N LYS A 128 4.59 -8.09 1.27
CA LYS A 128 5.54 -9.10 0.79
C LYS A 128 4.95 -9.92 -0.35
N GLU A 129 3.72 -10.42 -0.19
CA GLU A 129 3.03 -11.19 -1.24
C GLU A 129 2.90 -10.38 -2.55
N LEU A 130 2.57 -9.09 -2.46
CA LEU A 130 2.46 -8.21 -3.62
C LEU A 130 3.81 -7.97 -4.32
N LEU A 131 4.88 -7.77 -3.55
CA LEU A 131 6.23 -7.56 -4.08
C LEU A 131 6.84 -8.83 -4.65
N GLU A 132 6.50 -10.00 -4.10
CA GLU A 132 6.83 -11.29 -4.69
C GLU A 132 6.10 -11.47 -6.03
N PHE A 133 4.79 -11.20 -6.07
CA PHE A 133 4.02 -11.27 -7.31
C PHE A 133 4.53 -10.31 -8.39
N GLU A 134 4.96 -9.11 -8.01
CA GLU A 134 5.54 -8.13 -8.92
C GLU A 134 6.80 -8.64 -9.64
N GLN A 135 7.56 -9.55 -9.04
CA GLN A 135 8.75 -10.16 -9.65
C GLN A 135 8.40 -11.22 -10.70
N VAL A 136 7.18 -11.76 -10.69
CA VAL A 136 6.73 -12.76 -11.66
C VAL A 136 6.44 -12.08 -13.00
N PRO A 137 6.98 -12.53 -14.14
CA PRO A 137 6.68 -11.94 -15.45
C PRO A 137 5.17 -11.93 -15.75
N PRO A 138 4.64 -10.93 -16.50
CA PRO A 138 3.28 -10.97 -16.99
C PRO A 138 3.08 -12.22 -17.86
N SER A 139 1.99 -12.96 -17.63
CA SER A 139 1.57 -14.12 -18.42
C SER A 139 0.89 -13.72 -19.73
#